data_AF-A0A1M5SNK0-F1
#
_entry.id   AF-A0A1M5SNK0-F1
#
_cell.length_a   1.000
_cell.length_b   1.000
_cell.length_c   1.000
_cell.angle_alpha   90.00
_cell.angle_beta   90.00
_cell.angle_gamma   90.00
#
_symmetry.space_group_name_H-M   'P 1'
#
loop_
_entity.id
_entity.type
_entity.pdbx_description
1 polymer ?
#
loop_
_entity_poly.entity_id
_entity_poly.type
_entity_poly.pdbx_seq_one_letter_code
_entity_poly.pdbx_strand_id
1 'polypeptide(L)'
;MKTKLLFLLFILSIFISACSPSIDYSDTFIKQTQGKYLFNEDDIITISYKDNQLYMDWRGVKTKPVATDTNEFFVPDLYQKLRFVQHPETKARYLAIIPESNPDSLSYDYLKVADNYKTPSQYLEEKNWDMALQGFQKIKLKDSMSDFINQYKFNRLGFKYVREHKYDDAIGILIMNTKLHPNSPNTYDSLGQAYLVSGDSLNAYENYKKAYQLNKGNKRAKRYMDAYESK
;
A
#
# COMPACT_ATOMS: atom_id res chain seq x y z
N MET A 1 26.39 62.84 51.13
CA MET A 1 26.92 61.52 50.72
C MET A 1 25.97 60.43 51.15
N LYS A 2 25.33 59.72 50.20
CA LYS A 2 25.01 58.28 50.23
C LYS A 2 24.24 57.94 48.94
N THR A 3 24.87 57.14 48.12
CA THR A 3 24.51 56.70 46.77
C THR A 3 23.35 55.70 46.80
N LYS A 4 22.37 55.88 45.90
CA LYS A 4 21.38 54.84 45.56
C LYS A 4 21.94 54.00 44.41
N LEU A 5 22.14 52.72 44.67
CA LEU A 5 22.60 51.72 43.70
C LEU A 5 21.36 51.22 42.92
N LEU A 6 21.28 51.57 41.63
CA LEU A 6 20.26 51.03 40.72
C LEU A 6 20.92 49.88 39.93
N PHE A 7 20.58 48.64 40.25
CA PHE A 7 21.01 47.47 39.49
C PHE A 7 20.05 47.27 38.32
N LEU A 8 20.46 47.64 37.11
CA LEU A 8 19.70 47.39 35.89
C LEU A 8 20.06 45.99 35.37
N LEU A 9 19.17 45.04 35.54
CA LEU A 9 19.29 43.69 34.96
C LEU A 9 19.04 43.77 33.45
N PHE A 10 20.11 43.74 32.66
CA PHE A 10 20.04 43.58 31.22
C PHE A 10 19.86 42.10 30.90
N ILE A 11 18.61 41.65 30.76
CA ILE A 11 18.31 40.31 30.25
C ILE A 11 18.56 40.33 28.74
N LEU A 12 19.75 39.90 28.34
CA LEU A 12 20.12 39.70 26.94
C LEU A 12 19.37 38.46 26.42
N SER A 13 18.20 38.69 25.84
CA SER A 13 17.40 37.65 25.16
C SER A 13 18.13 37.27 23.87
N ILE A 14 19.02 36.28 23.93
CA ILE A 14 19.64 35.70 22.75
C ILE A 14 18.56 34.88 22.04
N PHE A 15 17.88 35.48 21.06
CA PHE A 15 17.10 34.76 20.07
C PHE A 15 18.09 33.96 19.19
N ILE A 16 18.34 32.71 19.56
CA ILE A 16 18.99 31.76 18.66
C ILE A 16 17.93 31.41 17.62
N SER A 17 17.86 32.17 16.52
CA SER A 17 17.16 31.72 15.32
C SER A 17 17.93 30.51 14.81
N ALA A 18 17.49 29.31 15.20
CA ALA A 18 17.90 28.07 14.56
C ALA A 18 17.31 28.07 13.15
N CYS A 19 17.89 28.87 12.26
CA CYS A 19 17.64 28.80 10.83
C CYS A 19 18.30 27.51 10.35
N SER A 20 17.52 26.42 10.33
CA SER A 20 17.83 25.32 9.41
C SER A 20 18.09 25.94 8.03
N PRO A 21 19.18 25.61 7.34
CA PRO A 21 19.46 26.18 6.03
C PRO A 21 18.23 25.97 5.13
N SER A 22 17.71 27.06 4.56
CA SER A 22 16.62 26.97 3.60
C SER A 22 17.21 26.37 2.32
N ILE A 23 16.91 25.10 2.07
CA ILE A 23 17.33 24.42 0.85
C ILE A 23 16.54 25.01 -0.32
N ASP A 24 17.26 25.39 -1.37
CA ASP A 24 16.68 25.86 -2.61
C ASP A 24 16.72 24.74 -3.66
N TYR A 25 15.58 24.08 -3.91
CA TYR A 25 15.51 22.97 -4.85
C TYR A 25 15.37 23.48 -6.28
N SER A 26 16.36 23.18 -7.13
CA SER A 26 16.26 23.46 -8.56
C SER A 26 15.09 22.73 -9.23
N ASP A 27 14.53 23.31 -10.30
CA ASP A 27 13.46 22.68 -11.10
C ASP A 27 13.85 21.30 -11.62
N THR A 28 15.11 21.13 -12.03
CA THR A 28 15.64 19.85 -12.49
C THR A 28 15.59 18.80 -11.38
N PHE A 29 15.97 19.18 -10.16
CA PHE A 29 15.93 18.30 -9.01
C PHE A 29 14.49 17.91 -8.69
N ILE A 30 13.59 18.90 -8.54
CA ILE A 30 12.16 18.70 -8.29
C ILE A 30 11.58 17.74 -9.31
N LYS A 31 11.82 17.96 -10.60
CA LYS A 31 11.31 17.08 -11.68
C LYS A 31 11.83 15.64 -11.56
N GLN A 32 13.06 15.46 -11.09
CA GLN A 32 13.69 14.15 -10.96
C GLN A 32 13.23 13.39 -9.70
N THR A 33 12.88 14.08 -8.62
CA THR A 33 12.58 13.49 -7.31
C THR A 33 11.10 13.53 -6.93
N GLN A 34 10.28 14.39 -7.55
CA GLN A 34 8.84 14.36 -7.32
C GLN A 34 8.21 13.10 -7.94
N GLY A 35 7.10 12.65 -7.35
CA GLY A 35 6.31 11.54 -7.85
C GLY A 35 6.19 10.40 -6.85
N LYS A 36 5.88 9.21 -7.36
CA LYS A 36 5.50 8.05 -6.55
C LYS A 36 6.69 7.13 -6.26
N TYR A 37 6.75 6.63 -5.03
CA TYR A 37 7.75 5.70 -4.54
C TYR A 37 7.05 4.52 -3.85
N LEU A 38 7.47 3.29 -4.16
CA LEU A 38 6.92 2.07 -3.56
C LEU A 38 7.45 1.90 -2.14
N PHE A 39 6.61 2.15 -1.14
CA PHE A 39 6.95 1.86 0.26
C PHE A 39 7.02 0.34 0.50
N ASN A 40 6.10 -0.38 -0.14
CA ASN A 40 6.10 -1.83 -0.29
C ASN A 40 5.37 -2.21 -1.59
N GLU A 41 5.02 -3.49 -1.76
CA GLU A 41 4.41 -4.01 -2.98
C GLU A 41 2.99 -3.48 -3.24
N ASP A 42 2.33 -2.88 -2.25
CA ASP A 42 0.95 -2.41 -2.35
C ASP A 42 0.70 -1.07 -1.63
N ASP A 43 1.76 -0.29 -1.40
CA ASP A 43 1.70 1.00 -0.69
C ASP A 43 2.67 2.01 -1.31
N ILE A 44 2.22 3.26 -1.44
CA ILE A 44 2.93 4.32 -2.16
C ILE A 44 3.17 5.52 -1.25
N ILE A 45 4.41 6.02 -1.27
CA ILE A 45 4.78 7.36 -0.84
C ILE A 45 4.73 8.29 -2.05
N THR A 46 4.13 9.46 -1.91
CA THR A 46 4.19 10.51 -2.93
C THR A 46 5.03 11.68 -2.44
N ILE A 47 6.05 12.02 -3.21
CA ILE A 47 6.89 13.20 -3.00
C ILE A 47 6.38 14.34 -3.87
N SER A 48 6.20 15.51 -3.26
CA SER A 48 5.79 16.73 -3.95
C SER A 48 6.50 17.95 -3.39
N TYR A 49 6.51 19.04 -4.15
CA TYR A 49 7.12 20.30 -3.76
C TYR A 49 6.09 21.43 -3.87
N LYS A 50 6.05 22.33 -2.90
CA LYS A 50 5.23 23.56 -2.94
C LYS A 50 5.99 24.68 -2.26
N ASP A 51 6.07 25.86 -2.89
CA ASP A 51 6.80 27.02 -2.37
C ASP A 51 8.24 26.65 -1.98
N ASN A 52 8.88 25.83 -2.82
CA ASN A 52 10.23 25.29 -2.63
C ASN A 52 10.41 24.42 -1.35
N GLN A 53 9.32 23.85 -0.83
CA GLN A 53 9.34 22.97 0.33
C GLN A 53 8.94 21.55 -0.08
N LEU A 54 9.69 20.58 0.44
CA LEU A 54 9.43 19.16 0.30
C LEU A 54 8.20 18.75 1.13
N TYR A 55 7.31 17.99 0.51
CA TYR A 55 6.19 17.33 1.15
C TYR A 55 6.16 15.84 0.80
N MET A 56 5.76 15.04 1.78
CA MET A 56 5.55 13.62 1.63
C MET A 56 4.09 13.30 1.95
N ASP A 57 3.41 12.59 1.07
CA ASP A 57 2.09 12.00 1.34
C ASP A 57 2.26 10.48 1.44
N TRP A 58 1.83 9.92 2.56
CA TRP A 58 1.78 8.48 2.74
C TRP A 58 0.48 8.11 3.44
N ARG A 59 -0.30 7.21 2.82
CA ARG A 59 -1.62 6.78 3.30
C ARG A 59 -2.60 7.94 3.53
N GLY A 60 -2.50 9.00 2.73
CA GLY A 60 -3.34 10.20 2.84
C GLY A 60 -2.93 11.17 3.94
N VAL A 61 -1.83 10.88 4.66
CA VAL A 61 -1.24 11.80 5.63
C VAL A 61 -0.14 12.59 4.95
N LYS A 62 -0.41 13.88 4.75
CA LYS A 62 0.58 14.82 4.21
C LYS A 62 1.45 15.36 5.33
N THR A 63 2.75 15.17 5.19
CA THR A 63 3.77 15.55 6.15
C THR A 63 4.77 16.49 5.48
N LYS A 64 5.42 17.32 6.29
CA LYS A 64 6.52 18.19 5.85
C LYS A 64 7.81 17.63 6.46
N PRO A 65 8.62 16.89 5.70
CA PRO A 65 9.92 16.43 6.18
C PRO A 65 10.84 17.60 6.53
N VAL A 66 11.77 17.35 7.45
CA VAL A 66 12.84 18.28 7.81
C VAL A 66 14.02 18.01 6.90
N ALA A 67 14.19 18.83 5.87
CA ALA A 67 15.31 18.70 4.95
C ALA A 67 16.62 19.12 5.64
N THR A 68 17.62 18.25 5.54
CA THR A 68 18.96 18.45 6.14
C THR A 68 20.02 18.73 5.07
N ASP A 69 19.76 18.29 3.84
CA ASP A 69 20.52 18.61 2.62
C ASP A 69 19.58 18.51 1.40
N THR A 70 20.05 18.89 0.22
CA THR A 70 19.34 18.77 -1.07
C THR A 70 18.84 17.34 -1.29
N ASN A 71 19.64 16.33 -0.97
CA ASN A 71 19.24 14.93 -1.13
C ASN A 71 18.69 14.30 0.14
N GLU A 72 18.85 14.91 1.32
CA GLU A 72 18.62 14.26 2.61
C GLU A 72 17.55 14.96 3.44
N PHE A 73 16.70 14.17 4.08
CA PHE A 73 15.64 14.71 4.93
C PHE A 73 15.22 13.70 5.99
N PHE A 74 14.74 14.23 7.11
CA PHE A 74 14.14 13.45 8.19
C PHE A 74 12.61 13.50 8.09
N VAL A 75 11.97 12.34 8.21
CA VAL A 75 10.51 12.19 8.24
C VAL A 75 10.08 11.89 9.68
N PRO A 76 9.52 12.87 10.42
CA PRO A 76 9.19 12.70 11.83
C PRO A 76 8.22 11.54 12.10
N ASP A 77 7.19 11.40 11.28
CA ASP A 77 6.14 10.39 11.47
C ASP A 77 6.61 8.95 11.23
N LEU A 78 7.68 8.78 10.44
CA LEU A 78 8.35 7.49 10.25
C LEU A 78 9.52 7.28 11.22
N TYR A 79 9.91 8.34 11.94
CA TYR A 79 11.17 8.41 12.68
C TYR A 79 12.36 7.93 11.83
N GLN A 80 12.39 8.35 10.55
CA GLN A 80 13.33 7.83 9.57
C GLN A 80 14.06 8.96 8.86
N LYS A 81 15.39 8.85 8.75
CA LYS A 81 16.19 9.65 7.82
C LYS A 81 16.20 8.96 6.45
N LEU A 82 15.94 9.73 5.41
CA LEU A 82 15.88 9.28 4.02
C LEU A 82 16.78 10.14 3.14
N ARG A 83 17.25 9.54 2.04
CA ARG A 83 17.91 10.27 0.96
C ARG A 83 17.42 9.87 -0.42
N PHE A 84 17.41 10.81 -1.35
CA PHE A 84 17.24 10.52 -2.77
C PHE A 84 18.52 9.92 -3.34
N VAL A 85 18.40 8.78 -4.01
CA VAL A 85 19.54 8.12 -4.68
C VAL A 85 19.17 7.65 -6.07
N GLN A 86 20.17 7.47 -6.92
CA GLN A 86 20.03 6.88 -8.25
C GLN A 86 20.95 5.66 -8.34
N HIS A 87 20.39 4.52 -8.73
CA HIS A 87 21.16 3.31 -8.94
C HIS A 87 22.16 3.50 -10.10
N PRO A 88 23.44 3.16 -9.93
CA PRO A 88 24.49 3.49 -10.90
C PRO A 88 24.29 2.82 -12.25
N GLU A 89 23.79 1.57 -12.27
CA GLU A 89 23.58 0.79 -13.49
C GLU A 89 22.22 1.06 -14.14
N THR A 90 21.13 0.75 -13.43
CA THR A 90 19.77 0.84 -13.97
C THR A 90 19.26 2.28 -14.14
N LYS A 91 19.94 3.25 -13.51
CA LYS A 91 19.51 4.65 -13.41
C LYS A 91 18.15 4.86 -12.73
N ALA A 92 17.58 3.81 -12.13
CA ALA A 92 16.36 3.90 -11.34
C ALA A 92 16.59 4.75 -10.09
N ARG A 93 15.57 5.50 -9.68
CA ARG A 93 15.63 6.39 -8.52
C ARG A 93 14.94 5.77 -7.33
N TYR A 94 15.46 6.05 -6.14
CA TYR A 94 14.94 5.50 -4.90
C TYR A 94 14.91 6.58 -3.81
N LEU A 95 14.07 6.35 -2.82
CA LEU A 95 14.32 6.83 -1.46
C LEU A 95 15.08 5.71 -0.74
N ALA A 96 16.24 6.05 -0.19
CA ALA A 96 17.06 5.16 0.61
C ALA A 96 17.00 5.57 2.08
N ILE A 97 16.89 4.59 2.96
CA ILE A 97 17.02 4.73 4.41
C ILE A 97 18.48 5.07 4.74
N ILE A 98 18.68 6.07 5.59
CA ILE A 98 19.97 6.37 6.21
C ILE A 98 19.96 5.74 7.61
N PRO A 99 20.69 4.64 7.85
CA PRO A 99 20.78 4.05 9.18
C PRO A 99 21.57 4.95 10.13
N GLU A 100 21.11 5.08 11.38
CA GLU A 100 21.83 5.85 12.41
C GLU A 100 23.21 5.26 12.73
N SER A 101 23.34 3.93 12.66
CA SER A 101 24.58 3.21 12.95
C SER A 101 25.64 3.32 11.85
N ASN A 102 25.22 3.58 10.61
CA ASN A 102 26.13 3.69 9.46
C ASN A 102 25.55 4.63 8.39
N PRO A 103 25.67 5.96 8.57
CA PRO A 103 25.09 6.95 7.66
C PRO A 103 25.65 6.90 6.23
N ASP A 104 26.83 6.34 6.04
CA ASP A 104 27.49 6.23 4.73
C ASP A 104 27.05 5.00 3.94
N SER A 105 26.27 4.09 4.56
CA SER A 105 25.70 2.95 3.85
C SER A 105 24.71 3.40 2.78
N LEU A 106 24.69 2.66 1.66
CA LEU A 106 23.81 2.90 0.53
C LEU A 106 22.84 1.73 0.38
N SER A 107 21.56 2.04 0.38
CA SER A 107 20.45 1.12 0.11
C SER A 107 19.57 1.65 -1.03
N TYR A 108 18.62 0.83 -1.46
CA TYR A 108 17.66 1.13 -2.53
C TYR A 108 16.26 0.68 -2.11
N ASP A 109 15.73 1.31 -1.06
CA ASP A 109 14.57 0.78 -0.33
C ASP A 109 13.25 1.01 -1.07
N TYR A 110 12.96 2.26 -1.45
CA TYR A 110 11.68 2.61 -2.06
C TYR A 110 11.88 3.06 -3.50
N LEU A 111 11.52 2.21 -4.46
CA LEU A 111 11.67 2.47 -5.88
C LEU A 111 10.72 3.57 -6.36
N LYS A 112 11.25 4.57 -7.07
CA LYS A 112 10.44 5.54 -7.81
C LYS A 112 9.77 4.84 -8.99
N VAL A 113 8.45 4.96 -9.08
CA VAL A 113 7.63 4.40 -10.15
C VAL A 113 7.04 5.50 -11.04
N ALA A 114 6.48 5.10 -12.18
CA ALA A 114 5.81 6.03 -13.09
C ALA A 114 4.61 6.69 -12.41
N ASP A 115 4.27 7.92 -12.82
CA ASP A 115 3.17 8.67 -12.20
C ASP A 115 1.81 7.99 -12.37
N ASN A 116 1.63 7.23 -13.45
CA ASN A 116 0.44 6.43 -13.72
C ASN A 116 0.48 5.03 -13.06
N TYR A 117 1.54 4.70 -12.30
CA TYR A 117 1.60 3.44 -11.58
C TYR A 117 0.44 3.34 -10.58
N LYS A 118 -0.14 2.13 -10.52
CA LYS A 118 -1.16 1.75 -9.56
C LYS A 118 -0.76 0.46 -8.87
N THR A 119 -1.01 0.40 -7.56
CA THR A 119 -0.79 -0.81 -6.77
C THR A 119 -1.85 -1.87 -7.07
N PRO A 120 -1.63 -3.14 -6.69
CA PRO A 120 -2.66 -4.18 -6.77
C PRO A 120 -3.99 -3.78 -6.10
N SER A 121 -3.96 -3.16 -4.91
CA SER A 121 -5.14 -2.66 -4.21
C SER A 121 -5.82 -1.49 -4.93
N GLN A 122 -5.08 -0.60 -5.57
CA GLN A 122 -5.70 0.46 -6.39
C GLN A 122 -6.42 -0.11 -7.61
N TYR A 123 -5.85 -1.11 -8.29
CA TYR A 123 -6.56 -1.82 -9.35
C TYR A 123 -7.80 -2.56 -8.82
N LEU A 124 -7.73 -3.11 -7.60
CA LEU A 124 -8.85 -3.78 -6.95
C LEU A 124 -10.00 -2.81 -6.65
N GLU A 125 -9.69 -1.62 -6.13
CA GLU A 125 -10.67 -0.55 -5.88
C GLU A 125 -11.34 -0.08 -7.17
N GLU A 126 -10.59 -0.03 -8.27
CA GLU A 126 -11.09 0.26 -9.62
C GLU A 126 -11.77 -0.93 -10.30
N LYS A 127 -11.87 -2.07 -9.61
CA LYS A 127 -12.48 -3.32 -10.11
C LYS A 127 -11.79 -3.87 -11.36
N ASN A 128 -10.53 -3.49 -11.60
CA ASN A 128 -9.70 -4.07 -12.62
C ASN A 128 -9.11 -5.38 -12.09
N TRP A 129 -9.94 -6.44 -12.11
CA TRP A 129 -9.63 -7.73 -11.51
C TRP A 129 -8.38 -8.38 -12.10
N ASP A 130 -8.13 -8.22 -13.39
CA ASP A 130 -6.99 -8.82 -14.07
C ASP A 130 -5.67 -8.16 -13.64
N MET A 131 -5.61 -6.82 -13.62
CA MET A 131 -4.41 -6.11 -13.16
C MET A 131 -4.19 -6.28 -11.65
N ALA A 132 -5.26 -6.29 -10.85
CA ALA A 132 -5.19 -6.59 -9.42
C ALA A 132 -4.64 -8.01 -9.19
N LEU A 133 -5.17 -9.01 -9.89
CA LEU A 133 -4.71 -10.41 -9.80
C LEU A 133 -3.23 -10.53 -10.16
N GLN A 134 -2.80 -9.96 -11.28
CA GLN A 134 -1.40 -9.99 -11.70
C GLN A 134 -0.48 -9.38 -10.63
N GLY A 135 -0.91 -8.27 -10.03
CA GLY A 135 -0.24 -7.61 -8.92
C GLY A 135 -0.11 -8.50 -7.68
N PHE A 136 -1.23 -9.04 -7.20
CA PHE A 136 -1.26 -9.93 -6.03
C PHE A 136 -0.53 -11.25 -6.28
N GLN A 137 -0.48 -11.76 -7.51
CA GLN A 137 0.35 -12.92 -7.86
C GLN A 137 1.84 -12.63 -7.72
N LYS A 138 2.31 -11.44 -8.14
CA LYS A 138 3.70 -11.02 -7.92
C LYS A 138 4.04 -10.94 -6.43
N ILE A 139 3.12 -10.40 -5.62
CA ILE A 139 3.25 -10.40 -4.15
C ILE A 139 3.37 -11.84 -3.64
N LYS A 140 2.46 -12.72 -4.04
CA LYS A 140 2.46 -14.12 -3.62
C LYS A 140 3.74 -14.88 -3.98
N LEU A 141 4.34 -14.59 -5.14
CA LEU A 141 5.59 -15.20 -5.57
C LEU A 141 6.77 -14.78 -4.68
N LYS A 142 6.76 -13.54 -4.19
CA LYS A 142 7.78 -13.02 -3.27
C LYS A 142 7.56 -13.49 -1.83
N ASP A 143 6.33 -13.40 -1.36
CA ASP A 143 5.90 -13.80 -0.03
C ASP A 143 4.50 -14.44 -0.10
N SER A 144 4.48 -15.77 0.00
CA SER A 144 3.23 -16.55 -0.06
C SER A 144 2.36 -16.43 1.20
N MET A 145 2.89 -15.84 2.28
CA MET A 145 2.21 -15.59 3.54
C MET A 145 1.81 -14.12 3.72
N SER A 146 2.05 -13.28 2.72
CA SER A 146 1.75 -11.85 2.78
C SER A 146 0.29 -11.58 3.14
N ASP A 147 0.06 -10.64 4.06
CA ASP A 147 -1.29 -10.25 4.46
C ASP A 147 -2.06 -9.49 3.35
N PHE A 148 -1.38 -9.03 2.29
CA PHE A 148 -2.01 -8.45 1.11
C PHE A 148 -2.83 -9.48 0.30
N ILE A 149 -2.46 -10.76 0.38
CA ILE A 149 -3.13 -11.83 -0.36
C ILE A 149 -4.05 -12.67 0.54
N ASN A 150 -4.41 -12.18 1.73
CA ASN A 150 -5.22 -12.91 2.69
C ASN A 150 -6.63 -13.22 2.12
N GLN A 151 -6.90 -14.50 1.85
CA GLN A 151 -8.16 -14.95 1.25
C GLN A 151 -9.42 -14.49 2.01
N TYR A 152 -9.32 -14.31 3.33
CA TYR A 152 -10.46 -13.90 4.15
C TYR A 152 -10.81 -12.42 3.94
N LYS A 153 -9.83 -11.57 3.57
CA LYS A 153 -10.09 -10.16 3.20
C LYS A 153 -10.91 -10.10 1.90
N PHE A 154 -10.49 -10.85 0.87
CA PHE A 154 -11.23 -10.92 -0.40
C PHE A 154 -12.62 -11.51 -0.23
N ASN A 155 -12.78 -12.57 0.59
CA ASN A 155 -14.09 -13.11 0.92
C ASN A 155 -15.01 -12.08 1.59
N ARG A 156 -14.51 -11.36 2.61
CA ARG A 156 -15.31 -10.32 3.30
C ARG A 156 -15.78 -9.24 2.34
N LEU A 157 -14.91 -8.80 1.43
CA LEU A 157 -15.25 -7.80 0.42
C LEU A 157 -16.24 -8.37 -0.61
N GLY A 158 -16.06 -9.60 -1.09
CA GLY A 158 -17.03 -10.27 -1.95
C GLY A 158 -18.41 -10.38 -1.31
N PHE A 159 -18.49 -10.81 -0.04
CA PHE A 159 -19.78 -10.87 0.67
C PHE A 159 -20.36 -9.49 1.02
N LYS A 160 -19.53 -8.45 1.14
CA LYS A 160 -20.03 -7.07 1.21
C LYS A 160 -20.76 -6.72 -0.10
N TYR A 161 -20.16 -7.01 -1.25
CA TYR A 161 -20.82 -6.80 -2.54
C TYR A 161 -22.10 -7.64 -2.72
N VAL A 162 -22.12 -8.89 -2.24
CA VAL A 162 -23.36 -9.70 -2.22
C VAL A 162 -24.47 -9.01 -1.42
N ARG A 163 -24.17 -8.49 -0.23
CA ARG A 163 -25.16 -7.76 0.61
C ARG A 163 -25.64 -6.46 -0.02
N GLU A 164 -24.81 -5.84 -0.85
CA GLU A 164 -25.14 -4.64 -1.62
C GLU A 164 -25.83 -4.98 -2.97
N HIS A 165 -26.14 -6.26 -3.22
CA HIS A 165 -26.70 -6.75 -4.49
C HIS A 165 -25.81 -6.48 -5.73
N LYS A 166 -24.51 -6.21 -5.51
CA LYS A 166 -23.50 -6.02 -6.56
C LYS A 166 -22.88 -7.36 -6.94
N TYR A 167 -23.66 -8.22 -7.59
CA TYR A 167 -23.26 -9.60 -7.81
C TYR A 167 -22.05 -9.75 -8.75
N ASP A 168 -21.96 -8.95 -9.80
CA ASP A 168 -20.82 -9.01 -10.73
C ASP A 168 -19.50 -8.64 -10.03
N ASP A 169 -19.53 -7.62 -9.16
CA ASP A 169 -18.36 -7.24 -8.36
C ASP A 169 -17.99 -8.35 -7.35
N ALA A 170 -18.99 -8.95 -6.71
CA ALA A 170 -18.79 -10.06 -5.78
C ALA A 170 -18.15 -11.27 -6.47
N ILE A 171 -18.65 -11.63 -7.66
CA ILE A 171 -18.14 -12.73 -8.47
C ILE A 171 -16.71 -12.42 -8.92
N GLY A 172 -16.44 -11.22 -9.43
CA GLY A 172 -15.12 -10.81 -9.91
C GLY A 172 -14.02 -10.98 -8.84
N ILE A 173 -14.24 -10.44 -7.63
CA ILE A 173 -13.27 -10.56 -6.54
C ILE A 173 -13.15 -12.00 -6.01
N LEU A 174 -14.24 -12.77 -5.98
CA LEU A 174 -14.21 -14.16 -5.52
C LEU A 174 -13.53 -15.09 -6.54
N ILE A 175 -13.65 -14.83 -7.85
CA ILE A 175 -12.84 -15.48 -8.90
C ILE A 175 -11.37 -15.17 -8.70
N MET A 176 -11.01 -13.91 -8.47
CA MET A 176 -9.62 -13.55 -8.17
C MET A 176 -9.11 -14.34 -6.94
N ASN A 177 -9.94 -14.48 -5.91
CA ASN A 177 -9.59 -15.22 -4.70
C ASN A 177 -9.36 -16.72 -4.96
N THR A 178 -10.16 -17.37 -5.81
CA THR A 178 -9.92 -18.78 -6.20
C THR A 178 -8.62 -18.93 -7.01
N LYS A 179 -8.30 -17.98 -7.88
CA LYS A 179 -7.03 -17.97 -8.64
C LYS A 179 -5.82 -17.74 -7.73
N LEU A 180 -5.94 -16.89 -6.71
CA LEU A 180 -4.90 -16.68 -5.70
C LEU A 180 -4.78 -17.88 -4.76
N HIS A 181 -5.87 -18.61 -4.47
CA HIS A 181 -5.90 -19.71 -3.51
C HIS A 181 -6.58 -20.95 -4.09
N PRO A 182 -5.96 -21.61 -5.11
CA PRO A 182 -6.61 -22.66 -5.88
C PRO A 182 -6.85 -23.97 -5.11
N ASN A 183 -6.21 -24.12 -3.94
CA ASN A 183 -6.34 -25.28 -3.06
C ASN A 183 -7.18 -24.99 -1.80
N SER A 184 -7.77 -23.80 -1.68
CA SER A 184 -8.62 -23.46 -0.55
C SER A 184 -10.07 -23.85 -0.82
N PRO A 185 -10.67 -24.83 -0.11
CA PRO A 185 -12.08 -25.16 -0.28
C PRO A 185 -13.00 -23.97 0.01
N ASN A 186 -12.59 -23.08 0.92
CA ASN A 186 -13.36 -21.91 1.35
C ASN A 186 -13.54 -20.86 0.24
N THR A 187 -12.57 -20.70 -0.67
CA THR A 187 -12.70 -19.72 -1.77
C THR A 187 -13.73 -20.17 -2.80
N TYR A 188 -13.72 -21.45 -3.19
CA TYR A 188 -14.74 -22.01 -4.10
C TYR A 188 -16.12 -22.08 -3.44
N ASP A 189 -16.20 -22.42 -2.16
CA ASP A 189 -17.45 -22.41 -1.40
C ASP A 189 -18.06 -20.99 -1.37
N SER A 190 -17.23 -19.96 -1.22
CA SER A 190 -17.67 -18.56 -1.23
C SER A 190 -18.11 -18.11 -2.63
N LEU A 191 -17.36 -18.46 -3.68
CA LEU A 191 -17.72 -18.17 -5.06
C LEU A 191 -19.02 -18.88 -5.47
N GLY A 192 -19.20 -20.14 -5.08
CA GLY A 192 -20.43 -20.90 -5.33
C GLY A 192 -21.65 -20.26 -4.66
N GLN A 193 -21.49 -19.70 -3.47
CA GLN A 193 -22.58 -18.94 -2.82
C GLN A 193 -22.92 -17.65 -3.57
N ALA A 194 -21.92 -16.91 -4.07
CA ALA A 194 -22.17 -15.69 -4.81
C ALA A 194 -22.94 -15.98 -6.11
N TYR A 195 -22.55 -17.01 -6.85
CA TYR A 195 -23.30 -17.48 -8.03
C TYR A 195 -24.72 -17.93 -7.69
N LEU A 196 -24.89 -18.68 -6.59
CA LEU A 196 -26.22 -19.11 -6.17
C LEU A 196 -27.14 -17.93 -5.88
N VAL A 197 -26.66 -16.92 -5.15
CA VAL A 197 -27.45 -15.72 -4.81
C VAL A 197 -27.69 -14.85 -6.04
N SER A 198 -26.78 -14.84 -7.01
CA SER A 198 -26.98 -14.14 -8.29
C SER A 198 -27.89 -14.90 -9.27
N GLY A 199 -28.34 -16.11 -8.93
CA GLY A 199 -29.24 -16.94 -9.73
C GLY A 199 -28.54 -17.91 -10.70
N ASP A 200 -27.21 -17.92 -10.76
CA ASP A 200 -26.44 -18.82 -11.61
C ASP A 200 -26.23 -20.18 -10.93
N SER A 201 -27.24 -21.05 -11.07
CA SER A 201 -27.26 -22.34 -10.40
C SER A 201 -26.18 -23.30 -10.93
N LEU A 202 -25.78 -23.17 -12.20
CA LEU A 202 -24.79 -24.03 -12.85
C LEU A 202 -23.38 -23.71 -12.32
N ASN A 203 -22.97 -22.44 -12.35
CA ASN A 203 -21.66 -22.05 -11.82
C ASN A 203 -21.60 -22.23 -10.29
N ALA A 204 -22.71 -22.10 -9.59
CA ALA A 204 -22.80 -22.47 -8.18
C ALA A 204 -22.47 -23.96 -7.97
N TYR A 205 -23.07 -24.86 -8.77
CA TYR A 205 -22.84 -26.30 -8.69
C TYR A 205 -21.36 -26.65 -8.92
N GLU A 206 -20.75 -26.13 -9.99
CA GLU A 206 -19.35 -26.41 -10.31
C GLU A 206 -18.39 -25.96 -9.21
N ASN A 207 -18.63 -24.78 -8.62
CA ASN A 207 -17.81 -24.27 -7.52
C ASN A 207 -18.03 -25.06 -6.22
N TYR A 208 -19.27 -25.42 -5.89
CA TYR A 208 -19.53 -26.29 -4.74
C TYR A 208 -18.93 -27.69 -4.91
N LYS A 209 -18.99 -28.27 -6.11
CA LYS A 209 -18.33 -29.52 -6.45
C LYS A 209 -16.82 -29.43 -6.23
N LYS A 210 -16.17 -28.36 -6.69
CA LYS A 210 -14.74 -28.12 -6.42
C LYS A 210 -14.45 -27.95 -4.93
N ALA A 211 -15.26 -27.18 -4.21
CA ALA A 211 -15.12 -27.00 -2.76
C ALA A 211 -15.23 -28.34 -1.99
N TYR A 212 -16.18 -29.18 -2.37
CA TYR A 212 -16.40 -30.50 -1.78
C TYR A 212 -15.30 -31.50 -2.15
N GLN A 213 -14.74 -31.41 -3.36
CA GLN A 213 -13.56 -32.20 -3.75
C GLN A 213 -12.35 -31.88 -2.86
N LEU A 214 -12.11 -30.60 -2.59
CA LEU A 214 -11.02 -30.14 -1.73
C LEU A 214 -11.28 -30.41 -0.23
N ASN A 215 -12.55 -30.41 0.20
CA ASN A 215 -12.95 -30.73 1.56
C ASN A 215 -14.29 -31.46 1.60
N LYS A 216 -14.23 -32.79 1.80
CA LYS A 216 -15.41 -33.67 1.92
C LYS A 216 -16.30 -33.36 3.14
N GLY A 217 -15.83 -32.56 4.09
CA GLY A 217 -16.60 -32.08 5.23
C GLY A 217 -17.51 -30.88 4.91
N ASN A 218 -17.46 -30.31 3.69
CA ASN A 218 -18.30 -29.18 3.31
C ASN A 218 -19.77 -29.62 3.11
N LYS A 219 -20.54 -29.57 4.19
CA LYS A 219 -21.96 -29.95 4.23
C LYS A 219 -22.83 -29.06 3.33
N ARG A 220 -22.50 -27.78 3.18
CA ARG A 220 -23.25 -26.84 2.33
C ARG A 220 -23.10 -27.22 0.86
N ALA A 221 -21.86 -27.41 0.42
CA ALA A 221 -21.56 -27.85 -0.93
C ALA A 221 -22.26 -29.17 -1.25
N LYS A 222 -22.15 -30.17 -0.36
CA LYS A 222 -22.83 -31.45 -0.52
C LYS A 222 -24.35 -31.29 -0.67
N ARG A 223 -24.99 -30.56 0.24
CA ARG A 223 -26.45 -30.34 0.22
C ARG A 223 -26.89 -29.70 -1.10
N TYR A 224 -26.14 -28.70 -1.57
CA TYR A 224 -26.48 -28.03 -2.82
C TYR A 224 -26.35 -28.97 -4.02
N MET A 225 -25.26 -29.74 -4.11
CA MET A 225 -25.05 -30.72 -5.18
C MET A 225 -26.16 -31.78 -5.22
N ASP A 226 -26.49 -32.38 -4.08
CA ASP A 226 -27.53 -33.40 -3.99
C ASP A 226 -28.89 -32.86 -4.49
N ALA A 227 -29.24 -31.61 -4.12
CA ALA A 227 -30.48 -30.97 -4.54
C ALA A 227 -30.49 -30.48 -6.01
N TYR A 228 -29.31 -30.22 -6.58
CA TYR A 228 -29.17 -29.85 -7.99
C TYR A 228 -29.30 -31.08 -8.90
N GLU A 229 -28.73 -32.21 -8.48
CA GLU A 229 -28.75 -33.49 -9.22
C GLU A 229 -30.10 -34.22 -9.16
N SER A 230 -30.96 -33.90 -8.19
CA SER A 230 -32.29 -34.49 -8.04
C SER A 230 -33.39 -33.81 -8.89
N LYS A 231 -33.05 -32.79 -9.67
CA LYS A 231 -33.97 -32.05 -10.55
C LYS A 231 -33.95 -32.62 -11.96
#